data_AF-A0ABD2TUY3-F1
#
_entry.id   AF-A0ABD2TUY3-F1
#
_cell.length_a   1.000
_cell.length_b   1.000
_cell.length_c   1.000
_cell.angle_alpha   90.00
_cell.angle_beta   90.00
_cell.angle_gamma   90.00
#
_symmetry.space_group_name_H-M   'P 1'
#
loop_
_entity.id
_entity.type
_entity.pdbx_description
1 polymer ?
#
loop_
_entity_poly.entity_id
_entity_poly.type
_entity_poly.pdbx_seq_one_letter_code
_entity_poly.pdbx_strand_id
1 'polypeptide(L)'
;MMVSSLTCMILNVIMSEIRSCGSQTLRDIILKSSDEGRPVTSLVYTFLLPWAAEVAHELHIPSALLWIQPATVLDIYYYYFNGYEDEMKCSSNDPNWSIQLPRLPLLKGQDLPSFLVSSSSKDDKYSFALPTFKEQLDTLDGEENPKVLVNTFDALELEPLKAMEKYNLIGIGPLIPSSFLGGKDSLESSFGGDLFQKSNDDYMKWLNTKPKSSIVYISFGSLLNLSRNQKEEIAKGLIEIKRPFLWVIRDQENIKEVEKEEEKLSCMMELEKQGKIVYHGVHNLKS
;
A
#
# COMPACT_ATOMS: atom_id res chain seq x y z
N MET A 1 -15.78 13.74 -13.16
CA MET A 1 -15.22 13.16 -14.40
C MET A 1 -13.91 13.83 -14.83
N MET A 2 -13.81 15.17 -15.00
CA MET A 2 -12.52 15.79 -15.36
C MET A 2 -11.39 15.63 -14.32
N VAL A 3 -11.72 15.56 -13.02
CA VAL A 3 -10.71 15.47 -11.95
C VAL A 3 -10.03 14.08 -11.89
N SER A 4 -10.72 12.99 -12.22
CA SER A 4 -10.12 11.64 -12.23
C SER A 4 -9.17 11.44 -13.41
N SER A 5 -9.55 11.94 -14.59
CA SER A 5 -8.73 11.89 -15.81
C SER A 5 -7.40 12.66 -15.64
N LEU A 6 -7.45 13.85 -15.02
CA LEU A 6 -6.24 14.64 -14.75
C LEU A 6 -5.31 13.97 -13.71
N THR A 7 -5.88 13.34 -12.68
CA THR A 7 -5.11 12.61 -11.65
C THR A 7 -4.40 11.40 -12.24
N CYS A 8 -5.04 10.68 -13.16
CA CYS A 8 -4.45 9.54 -13.87
C CYS A 8 -3.29 9.97 -14.79
N MET A 9 -3.46 11.05 -15.56
CA MET A 9 -2.37 11.61 -16.37
C MET A 9 -1.17 12.05 -15.52
N ILE A 10 -1.41 12.73 -14.39
CA ILE A 10 -0.34 13.17 -13.48
C ILE A 10 0.44 11.96 -12.92
N LEU A 11 -0.25 10.89 -12.51
CA LEU A 11 0.41 9.68 -12.02
C LEU A 11 1.27 9.02 -13.09
N ASN A 12 0.79 8.90 -14.33
CA ASN A 12 1.57 8.33 -15.43
C ASN A 12 2.82 9.16 -15.73
N VAL A 13 2.72 10.49 -15.73
CA VAL A 13 3.87 11.38 -15.91
C VAL A 13 4.86 11.22 -14.75
N ILE A 14 4.39 11.21 -13.51
CA ILE A 14 5.23 10.99 -12.32
C ILE A 14 5.97 9.65 -12.43
N MET A 15 5.29 8.56 -12.79
CA MET A 15 5.92 7.25 -12.95
C MET A 15 6.97 7.24 -14.08
N SER A 16 6.68 7.92 -15.20
CA SER A 16 7.63 8.07 -16.31
C SER A 16 8.88 8.86 -15.90
N GLU A 17 8.72 9.96 -15.17
CA GLU A 17 9.83 10.78 -14.66
C GLU A 17 10.63 10.02 -13.59
N ILE A 18 9.96 9.31 -12.68
CA ILE A 18 10.61 8.43 -11.69
C ILE A 18 11.45 7.37 -12.41
N ARG A 19 10.96 6.77 -13.50
CA ARG A 19 11.76 5.82 -14.27
C ARG A 19 12.96 6.48 -14.93
N SER A 20 12.75 7.58 -15.64
CA SER A 20 13.79 8.26 -16.43
C SER A 20 14.90 8.81 -15.53
N CYS A 21 14.54 9.65 -14.54
CA CYS A 21 15.50 10.26 -13.64
C CYS A 21 16.00 9.27 -12.57
N GLY A 22 15.12 8.39 -12.08
CA GLY A 22 15.45 7.43 -11.03
C GLY A 22 16.42 6.36 -11.49
N SER A 23 16.28 5.81 -12.70
CA SER A 23 17.20 4.80 -13.22
C SER A 23 18.62 5.36 -13.38
N GLN A 24 18.75 6.55 -13.97
CA GLN A 24 20.03 7.23 -14.13
C GLN A 24 20.67 7.56 -12.78
N THR A 25 19.89 8.13 -11.85
CA THR A 25 20.38 8.49 -10.51
C THR A 25 20.83 7.25 -9.74
N LEU A 26 20.06 6.17 -9.78
CA LEU A 26 20.41 4.91 -9.14
C LEU A 26 21.70 4.34 -9.71
N ARG A 27 21.83 4.32 -11.04
CA ARG A 27 23.05 3.88 -11.74
C ARG A 27 24.26 4.67 -11.27
N ASP A 28 24.16 6.00 -11.25
CA ASP A 28 25.26 6.89 -10.85
C ASP A 28 25.66 6.68 -9.38
N ILE A 29 24.68 6.46 -8.49
CA ILE A 29 24.95 6.14 -7.07
C ILE A 29 25.71 4.82 -6.94
N ILE A 30 25.28 3.77 -7.67
CA ILE A 30 25.93 2.46 -7.62
C ILE A 30 27.38 2.56 -8.12
N LEU A 31 27.60 3.19 -9.27
CA LEU A 31 28.94 3.34 -9.86
C LEU A 31 29.85 4.17 -8.96
N LYS A 32 29.36 5.30 -8.45
CA LYS A 32 30.11 6.15 -7.52
C LYS A 32 30.48 5.40 -6.23
N SER A 33 29.56 4.61 -5.67
CA SER A 33 29.85 3.81 -4.47
C SER A 33 30.97 2.80 -4.73
N SER A 34 31.01 2.20 -5.93
CA SER A 34 32.11 1.33 -6.35
C SER A 34 33.44 2.07 -6.46
N ASP A 35 33.45 3.25 -7.09
CA ASP A 35 34.66 4.10 -7.24
C ASP A 35 35.22 4.54 -5.88
N GLU A 36 34.36 4.73 -4.88
CA GLU A 36 34.73 5.04 -3.50
C GLU A 36 35.16 3.81 -2.67
N GLY A 37 35.30 2.64 -3.29
CA GLY A 37 35.73 1.40 -2.62
C GLY A 37 34.64 0.73 -1.78
N ARG A 38 33.37 1.07 -2.00
CA ARG A 38 32.19 0.51 -1.30
C ARG A 38 31.21 -0.07 -2.34
N PRO A 39 31.60 -1.12 -3.09
CA PRO A 39 30.76 -1.65 -4.16
C PRO A 39 29.42 -2.16 -3.62
N VAL A 40 28.33 -1.83 -4.31
CA VAL A 40 27.01 -2.38 -4.01
C VAL A 40 26.97 -3.83 -4.49
N THR A 41 26.70 -4.76 -3.57
CA THR A 41 26.71 -6.21 -3.87
C THR A 41 25.33 -6.80 -4.10
N SER A 42 24.25 -6.07 -3.76
CA SER A 42 22.88 -6.46 -4.03
C SER A 42 21.95 -5.26 -3.95
N LEU A 43 20.87 -5.28 -4.74
CA LEU A 43 19.82 -4.27 -4.72
C LEU A 43 18.51 -4.87 -4.18
N VAL A 44 17.92 -4.22 -3.18
CA VAL A 44 16.53 -4.49 -2.77
C VAL A 44 15.67 -3.33 -3.24
N TYR A 45 14.61 -3.62 -3.98
CA TYR A 45 13.71 -2.63 -4.58
C TYR A 45 12.25 -3.02 -4.31
N THR A 46 11.32 -2.08 -4.34
CA THR A 46 9.89 -2.34 -4.07
C THR A 46 9.05 -2.35 -5.35
N PHE A 47 7.81 -2.86 -5.25
CA PHE A 47 6.87 -2.91 -6.37
C PHE A 47 6.59 -1.50 -6.94
N LEU A 48 6.24 -1.44 -8.23
CA LEU A 48 6.16 -0.23 -9.06
C LEU A 48 7.49 0.35 -9.55
N LEU A 49 8.63 -0.25 -9.20
CA LEU A 49 9.95 0.17 -9.64
C LEU A 49 10.70 -0.94 -10.42
N PRO A 50 10.10 -1.60 -11.43
CA PRO A 50 10.76 -2.69 -12.16
C PRO A 50 12.09 -2.25 -12.81
N TRP A 51 12.17 -0.98 -13.23
CA TRP A 51 13.39 -0.37 -13.76
C TRP A 51 14.59 -0.42 -12.79
N ALA A 52 14.36 -0.54 -11.48
CA ALA A 52 15.45 -0.64 -10.51
C ALA A 52 16.19 -1.99 -10.65
N ALA A 53 15.45 -3.07 -10.91
CA ALA A 53 16.03 -4.37 -11.23
C ALA A 53 16.74 -4.33 -12.60
N GLU A 54 16.18 -3.66 -13.61
CA GLU A 54 16.85 -3.48 -14.91
C GLU A 54 18.25 -2.85 -14.73
N VAL A 55 18.36 -1.78 -13.94
CA VAL A 55 19.65 -1.14 -13.62
C VAL A 55 20.61 -2.11 -12.91
N ALA A 56 20.11 -2.91 -11.96
CA ALA A 56 20.93 -3.90 -11.29
C ALA A 56 21.44 -4.98 -12.25
N HIS A 57 20.58 -5.49 -13.15
CA HIS A 57 20.93 -6.49 -14.15
C HIS A 57 22.00 -5.99 -15.12
N GLU A 58 21.85 -4.75 -15.62
CA GLU A 58 22.84 -4.10 -16.51
C GLU A 58 24.22 -3.94 -15.86
N LEU A 59 24.26 -3.80 -14.54
CA LEU A 59 25.50 -3.70 -13.75
C LEU A 59 25.95 -5.05 -13.18
N HIS A 60 25.28 -6.15 -13.53
CA HIS A 60 25.54 -7.50 -13.02
C HIS A 60 25.46 -7.60 -11.48
N ILE A 61 24.53 -6.87 -10.87
CA ILE A 61 24.24 -6.87 -9.43
C ILE A 61 22.99 -7.70 -9.16
N PRO A 62 23.03 -8.68 -8.23
CA PRO A 62 21.84 -9.41 -7.82
C PRO A 62 20.75 -8.51 -7.21
N SER A 63 19.51 -8.65 -7.68
CA SER A 63 18.33 -7.95 -7.18
C SER A 63 17.42 -8.86 -6.34
N ALA A 64 16.62 -8.25 -5.46
CA ALA A 64 15.49 -8.90 -4.82
C ALA A 64 14.30 -7.92 -4.71
N LEU A 65 13.12 -8.38 -5.10
CA LEU A 65 11.87 -7.61 -4.97
C LEU A 65 11.40 -7.67 -3.51
N LEU A 66 11.23 -6.51 -2.89
CA LEU A 66 10.51 -6.34 -1.64
C LEU A 66 9.01 -6.15 -1.94
N TRP A 67 8.22 -7.18 -1.68
CA TRP A 67 6.78 -7.17 -1.81
C TRP A 67 6.12 -6.77 -0.49
N ILE A 68 5.49 -5.60 -0.46
CA ILE A 68 4.85 -5.05 0.75
C ILE A 68 3.33 -5.24 0.79
N GLN A 69 2.75 -5.93 -0.19
CA GLN A 69 1.35 -6.38 -0.18
C GLN A 69 1.26 -7.82 0.34
N PRO A 70 0.06 -8.36 0.64
CA PRO A 70 -0.10 -9.78 0.97
C PRO A 70 0.49 -10.68 -0.13
N ALA A 71 1.06 -11.83 0.24
CA ALA A 71 1.56 -12.82 -0.72
C ALA A 71 0.44 -13.29 -1.66
N THR A 72 -0.76 -13.46 -1.11
CA THR A 72 -1.98 -13.84 -1.86
C THR A 72 -2.25 -12.92 -3.05
N VAL A 73 -1.96 -11.63 -2.92
CA VAL A 73 -2.19 -10.65 -3.99
C VAL A 73 -1.16 -10.78 -5.11
N LEU A 74 0.09 -11.14 -4.78
CA LEU A 74 1.11 -11.42 -5.78
C LEU A 74 0.74 -12.64 -6.62
N ASP A 75 0.25 -13.70 -5.97
CA ASP A 75 -0.23 -14.91 -6.65
C ASP A 75 -1.37 -14.60 -7.61
N ILE A 76 -2.33 -13.77 -7.20
CA ILE A 76 -3.44 -13.33 -8.08
C ILE A 76 -2.89 -12.65 -9.33
N TYR A 77 -1.92 -11.73 -9.20
CA TYR A 77 -1.30 -11.09 -10.36
C TYR A 77 -0.55 -12.11 -11.22
N TYR A 78 0.22 -13.00 -10.60
CA TYR A 78 0.95 -14.05 -11.30
C TYR A 78 0.01 -14.92 -12.13
N TYR A 79 -1.05 -15.48 -11.53
CA TYR A 79 -1.98 -16.33 -12.24
C TYR A 79 -2.80 -15.58 -13.29
N TYR A 80 -3.17 -14.31 -13.02
CA TYR A 80 -3.81 -13.46 -14.03
C TYR A 80 -2.97 -13.44 -15.32
N PHE A 81 -1.65 -13.21 -15.23
CA PHE A 81 -0.76 -13.18 -16.39
C PHE A 81 -0.29 -14.57 -16.87
N ASN A 82 -0.57 -15.64 -16.11
CA ASN A 82 -0.16 -17.01 -16.40
C ASN A 82 -1.37 -17.94 -16.58
N GLY A 83 -2.32 -17.54 -17.43
CA GLY A 83 -3.37 -18.42 -17.96
C GLY A 83 -4.77 -18.23 -17.36
N TYR A 84 -4.95 -17.33 -16.39
CA TYR A 84 -6.26 -17.08 -15.77
C TYR A 84 -6.89 -15.73 -16.14
N GLU A 85 -6.28 -14.95 -17.04
CA GLU A 85 -6.79 -13.63 -17.47
C GLU A 85 -8.25 -13.67 -17.92
N ASP A 86 -8.59 -14.54 -18.87
CA ASP A 86 -9.95 -14.62 -19.43
C ASP A 86 -10.98 -15.04 -18.38
N GLU A 87 -10.62 -16.00 -17.52
CA GLU A 87 -11.49 -16.47 -16.44
C GLU A 87 -11.76 -15.34 -15.45
N MET A 88 -10.72 -14.62 -15.00
CA MET A 88 -10.85 -13.51 -14.06
C MET A 88 -11.66 -12.34 -14.63
N LYS A 89 -11.54 -12.03 -15.92
CA LYS A 89 -12.33 -10.97 -16.57
C LYS A 89 -13.83 -11.28 -16.59
N CYS A 90 -14.21 -12.56 -16.65
CA CYS A 90 -15.62 -12.97 -16.60
C CYS A 90 -16.31 -12.64 -15.27
N SER A 91 -15.56 -12.40 -14.19
CA SER A 91 -16.11 -12.09 -12.86
C SER A 91 -16.97 -10.82 -12.81
N SER A 92 -16.78 -9.90 -13.76
CA SER A 92 -17.60 -8.68 -13.89
C SER A 92 -19.05 -8.95 -14.33
N ASN A 93 -19.33 -10.11 -14.93
CA ASN A 93 -20.61 -10.42 -15.57
C ASN A 93 -21.54 -11.30 -14.71
N ASP A 94 -21.02 -11.93 -13.65
CA ASP A 94 -21.79 -12.85 -12.81
C ASP A 94 -21.51 -12.60 -11.31
N PRO A 95 -22.51 -12.16 -10.52
CA PRO A 95 -22.37 -11.96 -9.07
C PRO A 95 -22.03 -13.22 -8.27
N ASN A 96 -22.32 -14.41 -8.81
CA ASN A 96 -22.01 -15.69 -8.19
C ASN A 96 -20.69 -16.29 -8.70
N TRP A 97 -19.97 -15.56 -9.55
CA TRP A 97 -18.69 -16.02 -10.08
C TRP A 97 -17.68 -16.24 -8.96
N SER A 98 -16.91 -17.32 -9.11
CA SER A 98 -15.82 -17.66 -8.23
C SER A 98 -14.72 -18.39 -8.99
N ILE A 99 -13.48 -18.21 -8.53
CA ILE A 99 -12.29 -18.87 -9.08
C ILE A 99 -11.50 -19.53 -7.96
N GLN A 100 -10.93 -20.69 -8.25
CA GLN A 100 -9.96 -21.33 -7.37
C GLN A 100 -8.60 -21.31 -8.06
N LEU A 101 -7.71 -20.45 -7.56
CA LEU A 101 -6.33 -20.40 -8.00
C LEU A 101 -5.50 -21.45 -7.26
N PRO A 102 -4.40 -21.96 -7.84
CA PRO A 102 -3.58 -22.95 -7.17
C PRO A 102 -3.11 -22.45 -5.80
N ARG A 103 -3.24 -23.31 -4.77
CA ARG A 103 -2.92 -23.05 -3.36
C ARG A 103 -3.66 -21.90 -2.67
N LEU A 104 -4.62 -21.26 -3.35
CA LEU A 104 -5.45 -20.21 -2.76
C LEU A 104 -6.86 -20.74 -2.42
N PRO A 105 -7.55 -20.09 -1.45
CA PRO A 105 -8.96 -20.38 -1.20
C PRO A 105 -9.82 -20.00 -2.42
N LEU A 106 -11.08 -20.44 -2.40
CA LEU A 106 -12.07 -20.01 -3.39
C LEU A 106 -12.29 -18.50 -3.27
N LEU A 107 -12.02 -17.75 -4.34
CA LEU A 107 -12.15 -16.30 -4.42
C LEU A 107 -13.39 -15.92 -5.22
N LYS A 108 -14.10 -14.88 -4.80
CA LYS A 108 -15.18 -14.24 -5.57
C LYS A 108 -14.64 -13.03 -6.33
N GLY A 109 -15.41 -12.53 -7.30
CA GLY A 109 -15.02 -11.33 -8.06
C GLY A 109 -14.72 -10.10 -7.18
N GLN A 110 -15.45 -9.95 -6.07
CA GLN A 110 -15.24 -8.87 -5.09
C GLN A 110 -13.93 -9.00 -4.27
N ASP A 111 -13.32 -10.18 -4.25
CA ASP A 111 -12.06 -10.44 -3.55
C ASP A 111 -10.85 -10.12 -4.44
N LEU A 112 -11.06 -9.95 -5.75
CA LEU A 112 -10.01 -9.61 -6.71
C LEU A 112 -9.75 -8.09 -6.74
N PRO A 113 -8.48 -7.67 -6.95
CA PRO A 113 -8.16 -6.28 -7.23
C PRO A 113 -9.02 -5.72 -8.37
N SER A 114 -9.73 -4.62 -8.10
CA SER A 114 -10.76 -4.09 -9.00
C SER A 114 -10.26 -3.72 -10.40
N PHE A 115 -8.97 -3.37 -10.52
CA PHE A 115 -8.34 -3.04 -11.80
C PHE A 115 -8.05 -4.27 -12.69
N LEU A 116 -8.17 -5.50 -12.17
CA LEU A 116 -8.11 -6.74 -12.97
C LEU A 116 -9.44 -7.06 -13.65
N VAL A 117 -10.54 -6.60 -13.05
CA VAL A 117 -11.91 -7.00 -13.40
C VAL A 117 -12.67 -5.92 -14.16
N SER A 118 -12.34 -4.64 -13.95
CA SER A 118 -13.00 -3.55 -14.65
C SER A 118 -12.65 -3.57 -16.13
N SER A 119 -13.68 -3.61 -16.99
CA SER A 119 -13.51 -3.38 -18.43
C SER A 119 -12.98 -1.96 -18.59
N SER A 120 -11.67 -1.84 -18.84
CA SER A 120 -10.88 -0.61 -18.92
C SER A 120 -11.65 0.58 -19.47
N SER A 121 -12.32 1.33 -18.59
CA SER A 121 -12.78 2.67 -18.94
C SER A 121 -11.54 3.55 -18.92
N LYS A 122 -11.38 4.43 -19.91
CA LYS A 122 -10.23 5.35 -20.03
C LYS A 122 -10.06 6.30 -18.82
N ASP A 123 -10.99 6.25 -17.87
CA ASP A 123 -11.02 7.06 -16.65
C ASP A 123 -10.69 6.26 -15.36
N ASP A 124 -10.21 5.01 -15.47
CA ASP A 124 -9.74 4.26 -14.29
C ASP A 124 -8.50 4.92 -13.67
N LYS A 125 -8.60 5.29 -12.39
CA LYS A 125 -7.54 5.90 -11.59
C LYS A 125 -6.33 4.97 -11.42
N TYR A 126 -6.50 3.67 -11.66
CA TYR A 126 -5.46 2.65 -11.52
C TYR A 126 -5.03 2.06 -12.86
N SER A 127 -5.26 2.75 -13.99
CA SER A 127 -4.90 2.24 -15.32
C SER A 127 -3.40 1.94 -15.49
N PHE A 128 -2.53 2.55 -14.66
CA PHE A 128 -1.09 2.27 -14.63
C PHE A 128 -0.76 0.93 -13.97
N ALA A 129 -1.60 0.46 -13.04
CA ALA A 129 -1.27 -0.65 -12.16
C ALA A 129 -1.07 -1.95 -12.94
N LEU A 130 -2.01 -2.30 -13.82
CA LEU A 130 -1.96 -3.57 -14.55
C LEU A 130 -0.71 -3.69 -15.45
N PRO A 131 -0.38 -2.71 -16.32
CA PRO A 131 0.88 -2.73 -17.08
C PRO A 131 2.12 -2.78 -16.18
N THR A 132 2.15 -2.03 -15.08
CA THR A 132 3.31 -2.01 -14.17
C THR A 132 3.50 -3.34 -13.45
N PHE A 133 2.43 -4.02 -13.03
CA PHE A 133 2.52 -5.36 -12.45
C PHE A 133 2.93 -6.40 -13.49
N LYS A 134 2.47 -6.27 -14.73
CA LYS A 134 2.96 -7.11 -15.83
C LYS A 134 4.47 -6.95 -16.02
N GLU A 135 4.94 -5.70 -16.14
CA GLU A 135 6.37 -5.40 -16.28
C GLU A 135 7.19 -5.96 -15.11
N GLN A 136 6.70 -5.81 -13.87
CA GLN A 136 7.33 -6.37 -12.68
C GLN A 136 7.51 -7.90 -12.75
N LEU A 137 6.50 -8.64 -13.24
CA LEU A 137 6.59 -10.09 -13.41
C LEU A 137 7.50 -10.47 -14.59
N ASP A 138 7.41 -9.74 -15.71
CA ASP A 138 8.29 -9.96 -16.86
C ASP A 138 9.77 -9.75 -16.48
N THR A 139 10.08 -8.76 -15.62
CA THR A 139 11.43 -8.56 -15.07
C THR A 139 11.88 -9.74 -14.20
N LEU A 140 11.02 -10.24 -13.30
CA LEU A 140 11.34 -11.42 -12.49
C LEU A 140 11.51 -12.66 -13.37
N ASP A 141 10.71 -12.80 -14.42
CA ASP A 141 10.77 -13.92 -15.34
C ASP A 141 12.07 -14.00 -16.15
N GLY A 142 12.78 -12.88 -16.27
CA GLY A 142 14.11 -12.80 -16.87
C GLY A 142 15.26 -13.23 -15.94
N GLU A 143 15.01 -13.41 -14.64
CA GLU A 143 16.02 -13.85 -13.67
C GLU A 143 16.08 -15.39 -13.58
N GLU A 144 17.28 -15.95 -13.42
CA GLU A 144 17.45 -17.42 -13.27
C GLU A 144 16.86 -17.96 -11.96
N ASN A 145 16.95 -17.18 -10.87
CA ASN A 145 16.42 -17.54 -9.55
C ASN A 145 15.80 -16.31 -8.88
N PRO A 146 14.57 -15.92 -9.30
CA PRO A 146 13.97 -14.67 -8.89
C PRO A 146 13.67 -14.68 -7.39
N LYS A 147 14.22 -13.71 -6.65
CA LYS A 147 14.05 -13.62 -5.20
C LYS A 147 13.02 -12.55 -4.84
N VAL A 148 11.98 -12.96 -4.13
CA VAL A 148 10.92 -12.07 -3.64
C VAL A 148 10.87 -12.13 -2.12
N LEU A 149 11.21 -11.02 -1.48
CA LEU A 149 11.09 -10.82 -0.04
C LEU A 149 9.70 -10.27 0.26
N VAL A 150 8.87 -11.04 0.96
CA VAL A 150 7.48 -10.67 1.22
C VAL A 150 7.34 -10.20 2.66
N ASN A 151 6.71 -9.05 2.88
CA ASN A 151 6.39 -8.54 4.22
C ASN A 151 5.20 -9.29 4.86
N THR A 152 5.39 -10.59 5.06
CA THR A 152 4.46 -11.54 5.68
C THR A 152 5.27 -12.62 6.40
N PHE A 153 4.60 -13.59 7.03
CA PHE A 153 5.26 -14.71 7.69
C PHE A 153 4.49 -16.01 7.46
N ASP A 154 5.20 -17.14 7.56
CA ASP A 154 4.69 -18.47 7.19
C ASP A 154 3.37 -18.83 7.90
N ALA A 155 3.26 -18.55 9.20
CA ALA A 155 2.04 -18.87 9.95
C ALA A 155 0.79 -18.10 9.47
N LEU A 156 0.95 -17.03 8.67
CA LEU A 156 -0.14 -16.25 8.10
C LEU A 156 -0.43 -16.63 6.63
N GLU A 157 0.60 -16.78 5.80
CA GLU A 157 0.44 -16.96 4.34
C GLU A 157 1.31 -18.10 3.76
N LEU A 158 1.40 -19.25 4.45
CA LEU A 158 2.22 -20.39 4.00
C LEU A 158 1.90 -20.87 2.58
N GLU A 159 0.62 -21.04 2.26
CA GLU A 159 0.20 -21.57 0.96
C GLU A 159 0.46 -20.57 -0.17
N PRO A 160 0.10 -19.27 -0.02
CA PRO A 160 0.52 -18.25 -0.98
C PRO A 160 2.04 -18.18 -1.21
N LEU A 161 2.84 -18.22 -0.15
CA LEU A 161 4.32 -18.23 -0.26
C LEU A 161 4.87 -19.42 -1.06
N LYS A 162 4.07 -20.47 -1.29
CA LYS A 162 4.43 -21.68 -2.05
C LYS A 162 3.68 -21.82 -3.37
N ALA A 163 2.83 -20.86 -3.74
CA ALA A 163 1.97 -20.97 -4.92
C ALA A 163 2.77 -20.89 -6.23
N MET A 164 3.78 -20.02 -6.27
CA MET A 164 4.64 -19.82 -7.43
C MET A 164 5.93 -20.64 -7.31
N GLU A 165 6.01 -21.77 -8.01
CA GLU A 165 7.22 -22.62 -7.99
C GLU A 165 8.42 -21.96 -8.69
N LYS A 166 8.16 -21.01 -9.61
CA LYS A 166 9.20 -20.30 -10.37
C LYS A 166 9.99 -19.30 -9.53
N TYR A 167 9.39 -18.74 -8.48
CA TYR A 167 9.97 -17.66 -7.69
C TYR A 167 10.32 -18.13 -6.28
N ASN A 168 11.45 -17.67 -5.76
CA ASN A 168 11.83 -17.90 -4.38
C ASN A 168 11.21 -16.84 -3.47
N LEU A 169 9.99 -17.10 -2.99
CA LEU A 169 9.29 -16.24 -2.05
C LEU A 169 9.74 -16.52 -0.61
N ILE A 170 10.16 -15.47 0.09
CA ILE A 170 10.65 -15.53 1.47
C ILE A 170 9.86 -14.56 2.33
N GLY A 171 9.09 -15.08 3.29
CA GLY A 171 8.45 -14.25 4.31
C GLY A 171 9.49 -13.63 5.25
N ILE A 172 9.58 -12.30 5.26
CA ILE A 172 10.52 -11.53 6.11
C ILE A 172 9.79 -10.58 7.08
N GLY A 173 8.48 -10.74 7.20
CA GLY A 173 7.62 -9.89 8.00
C GLY A 173 7.40 -10.37 9.44
N PRO A 174 6.72 -9.56 10.25
CA PRO A 174 6.35 -8.18 9.92
C PRO A 174 7.57 -7.25 9.98
N LEU A 175 7.73 -6.39 8.98
CA LEU A 175 8.77 -5.35 8.94
C LEU A 175 8.42 -4.21 9.91
N ILE A 176 8.57 -4.51 11.19
CA ILE A 176 8.33 -3.61 12.32
C ILE A 176 9.63 -3.52 13.13
N PRO A 177 10.08 -2.32 13.54
CA PRO A 177 11.28 -2.18 14.35
C PRO A 177 11.19 -3.00 15.64
N SER A 178 12.30 -3.60 16.07
CA SER A 178 12.29 -4.56 17.18
C SER A 178 11.81 -3.95 18.50
N SER A 179 11.99 -2.64 18.68
CA SER A 179 11.51 -1.89 19.84
C SER A 179 9.99 -2.01 20.07
N PHE A 180 9.19 -2.12 19.00
CA PHE A 180 7.74 -2.32 19.07
C PHE A 180 7.36 -3.76 19.44
N LEU A 181 8.30 -4.70 19.31
CA LEU A 181 8.15 -6.11 19.68
C LEU A 181 8.77 -6.42 21.05
N GLY A 182 9.14 -5.39 21.82
CA GLY A 182 9.79 -5.54 23.13
C GLY A 182 11.32 -5.76 23.06
N GLY A 183 11.93 -5.52 21.90
CA GLY A 183 13.37 -5.45 21.73
C GLY A 183 14.00 -4.33 22.56
N LYS A 184 15.24 -4.54 23.01
CA LYS A 184 15.97 -3.60 23.89
C LYS A 184 16.82 -2.59 23.12
N ASP A 185 16.85 -2.66 21.79
CA ASP A 185 17.71 -1.81 20.97
C ASP A 185 17.08 -0.42 20.78
N SER A 186 17.62 0.55 21.52
CA SER A 186 17.16 1.94 21.52
C SER A 186 17.45 2.71 20.23
N LEU A 187 18.25 2.13 19.32
CA LEU A 187 18.55 2.70 17.99
C LEU A 187 17.41 2.45 16.98
N GLU A 188 16.46 1.57 17.30
CA GLU A 188 15.33 1.20 16.44
C GLU A 188 13.98 1.71 17.00
N SER A 189 13.96 2.88 17.64
CA SER A 189 12.75 3.42 18.28
C SER A 189 11.76 4.08 17.31
N SER A 190 12.07 4.16 16.01
CA SER A 190 11.19 4.71 14.99
C SER A 190 11.29 3.90 13.70
N PHE A 191 10.24 3.96 12.87
CA PHE A 191 10.21 3.27 11.58
C PHE A 191 11.19 3.88 10.55
N GLY A 192 11.75 5.07 10.82
CA GLY A 192 12.49 5.85 9.83
C GLY A 192 11.58 6.32 8.70
N GLY A 193 11.75 7.54 8.19
CA GLY A 193 10.93 8.04 7.07
C GLY A 193 9.47 8.36 7.41
N ASP A 194 9.17 8.72 8.66
CA ASP A 194 7.86 9.27 9.04
C ASP A 194 7.58 10.54 8.22
N LEU A 195 6.73 10.41 7.19
CA LEU A 195 6.32 11.51 6.32
C LEU A 195 5.45 12.54 7.05
N PHE A 196 4.92 12.19 8.22
CA PHE A 196 4.00 12.99 9.00
C PHE A 196 4.56 13.23 10.40
N GLN A 197 4.45 14.47 10.87
CA GLN A 197 4.84 14.78 12.24
C GLN A 197 3.93 14.03 13.23
N LYS A 198 4.55 13.55 14.31
CA LYS A 198 3.83 12.93 15.42
C LYS A 198 2.84 13.95 15.98
N SER A 199 1.54 13.65 15.90
CA SER A 199 0.52 14.46 16.57
C SER A 199 0.81 14.47 18.08
N ASN A 200 0.49 15.57 18.76
CA ASN A 200 0.61 15.69 20.22
C ASN A 200 0.14 14.40 20.93
N ASP A 201 0.87 13.96 21.98
CA ASP A 201 0.59 12.74 22.78
C ASP A 201 -0.78 12.77 23.53
N ASP A 202 -1.66 13.71 23.19
CA ASP A 202 -2.98 13.91 23.80
C ASP A 202 -3.91 12.71 23.60
N TYR A 203 -3.84 12.04 22.44
CA TYR A 203 -4.62 10.82 22.22
C TYR A 203 -4.13 9.65 23.08
N MET A 204 -2.83 9.52 23.34
CA MET A 204 -2.29 8.48 24.23
C MET A 204 -2.76 8.69 25.67
N LYS A 205 -2.77 9.94 26.16
CA LYS A 205 -3.35 10.27 27.47
C LYS A 205 -4.82 9.88 27.52
N TRP A 206 -5.60 10.19 26.48
CA TRP A 206 -7.00 9.80 26.39
C TRP A 206 -7.19 8.27 26.37
N LEU A 207 -6.40 7.53 25.60
CA LEU A 207 -6.42 6.06 25.55
C LEU A 207 -6.20 5.46 26.94
N ASN A 208 -5.23 5.98 27.70
CA ASN A 208 -4.92 5.52 29.06
C ASN A 208 -6.06 5.73 30.07
N THR A 209 -7.06 6.57 29.76
CA THR A 209 -8.24 6.75 30.63
C THR A 209 -9.35 5.72 30.41
N LYS A 210 -9.26 4.89 29.37
CA LYS A 210 -10.33 3.97 28.99
C LYS A 210 -10.04 2.54 29.47
N PRO A 211 -11.08 1.72 29.71
CA PRO A 211 -10.89 0.30 30.01
C PRO A 211 -10.16 -0.45 28.89
N LYS A 212 -9.49 -1.54 29.25
CA LYS A 212 -8.83 -2.42 28.28
C LYS A 212 -9.84 -2.97 27.27
N SER A 213 -9.45 -3.02 26.00
CA SER A 213 -10.26 -3.56 24.90
C SER A 213 -11.64 -2.90 24.71
N SER A 214 -11.83 -1.66 25.18
CA SER A 214 -13.12 -0.98 25.09
C SER A 214 -13.29 -0.11 23.84
N ILE A 215 -12.19 0.33 23.24
CA ILE A 215 -12.16 1.35 22.19
C ILE A 215 -12.26 0.73 20.80
N VAL A 216 -13.05 1.35 19.92
CA VAL A 216 -13.05 1.05 18.48
C VAL A 216 -12.04 1.96 17.78
N TYR A 217 -11.02 1.39 17.14
CA TYR A 217 -10.07 2.15 16.32
C TYR A 217 -10.53 2.17 14.86
N ILE A 218 -10.56 3.35 14.24
CA ILE A 218 -10.95 3.54 12.84
C ILE A 218 -9.87 4.32 12.11
N SER A 219 -9.37 3.75 11.01
CA SER A 219 -8.46 4.40 10.07
C SER A 219 -8.64 3.77 8.69
N PHE A 220 -8.61 4.59 7.64
CA PHE A 220 -8.70 4.17 6.24
C PHE A 220 -7.36 4.32 5.50
N GLY A 221 -6.27 4.46 6.26
CA GLY A 221 -4.94 4.67 5.73
C GLY A 221 -4.75 6.06 5.10
N SER A 222 -3.61 6.24 4.42
CA SER A 222 -3.20 7.53 3.84
C SER A 222 -3.64 7.75 2.40
N LEU A 223 -4.09 6.69 1.70
CA LEU A 223 -4.42 6.73 0.27
C LEU A 223 -5.91 6.98 0.00
N LEU A 224 -6.80 6.47 0.84
CA LEU A 224 -8.24 6.56 0.62
C LEU A 224 -8.81 7.84 1.23
N ASN A 225 -9.53 8.61 0.41
CA ASN A 225 -10.33 9.74 0.88
C ASN A 225 -11.81 9.34 0.85
N LEU A 226 -12.41 9.21 2.02
CA LEU A 226 -13.84 8.95 2.14
C LEU A 226 -14.68 10.15 1.72
N SER A 227 -15.77 9.88 1.00
CA SER A 227 -16.80 10.88 0.75
C SER A 227 -17.44 11.38 2.05
N ARG A 228 -17.99 12.59 2.05
CA ARG A 228 -18.74 13.11 3.20
C ARG A 228 -19.84 12.16 3.64
N ASN A 229 -20.64 11.64 2.71
CA ASN A 229 -21.73 10.72 3.02
C ASN A 229 -21.23 9.46 3.75
N GLN A 230 -20.11 8.87 3.31
CA GLN A 230 -19.51 7.74 4.02
C GLN A 230 -19.04 8.11 5.43
N LYS A 231 -18.41 9.28 5.59
CA LYS A 231 -18.01 9.77 6.92
C LYS A 231 -19.23 10.01 7.83
N GLU A 232 -20.32 10.55 7.30
CA GLU A 232 -21.58 10.76 8.06
C GLU A 232 -22.22 9.45 8.49
N GLU A 233 -22.26 8.43 7.62
CA GLU A 233 -22.79 7.11 8.00
C GLU A 233 -21.92 6.41 9.05
N ILE A 234 -20.59 6.51 8.94
CA ILE A 234 -19.67 6.04 9.98
C ILE A 234 -19.95 6.78 11.30
N ALA A 235 -20.11 8.11 11.26
CA ALA A 235 -20.39 8.91 12.44
C ALA A 235 -21.69 8.52 13.14
N LYS A 236 -22.77 8.31 12.39
CA LYS A 236 -24.05 7.81 12.92
C LYS A 236 -23.88 6.45 13.59
N GLY A 237 -23.20 5.51 12.93
CA GLY A 237 -22.92 4.18 13.49
C GLY A 237 -22.09 4.24 14.77
N LEU A 238 -21.12 5.17 14.84
CA LEU A 238 -20.33 5.40 16.04
C LEU A 238 -21.19 5.93 17.20
N ILE A 239 -22.10 6.87 16.95
CA ILE A 239 -22.99 7.39 17.99
C ILE A 239 -23.94 6.29 18.48
N GLU A 240 -24.47 5.47 17.57
CA GLU A 240 -25.41 4.41 17.90
C GLU A 240 -24.78 3.29 18.75
N ILE A 241 -23.54 2.90 18.46
CA ILE A 241 -22.86 1.85 19.23
C ILE A 241 -22.53 2.27 20.67
N LYS A 242 -22.55 3.58 20.99
CA LYS A 242 -22.29 4.15 22.33
C LYS A 242 -21.00 3.64 22.98
N ARG A 243 -20.01 3.26 22.17
CA ARG A 243 -18.68 2.85 22.60
C ARG A 243 -17.66 3.95 22.36
N PRO A 244 -16.63 4.09 23.22
CA PRO A 244 -15.55 5.00 22.94
C PRO A 244 -14.85 4.58 21.65
N PHE A 245 -14.46 5.55 20.83
CA PHE A 245 -13.74 5.30 19.58
C PHE A 245 -12.56 6.25 19.44
N LEU A 246 -11.55 5.81 18.70
CA LEU A 246 -10.46 6.63 18.20
C LEU A 246 -10.55 6.62 16.67
N TRP A 247 -10.94 7.74 16.07
CA TRP A 247 -11.08 7.86 14.62
C TRP A 247 -10.02 8.79 14.05
N VAL A 248 -9.17 8.23 13.19
CA VAL A 248 -8.17 8.97 12.42
C VAL A 248 -8.82 9.48 11.14
N ILE A 249 -8.89 10.81 10.99
CA ILE A 249 -9.43 11.49 9.83
C ILE A 249 -8.30 12.26 9.15
N ARG A 250 -8.23 12.22 7.82
CA ARG A 250 -7.25 13.00 7.07
C ARG A 250 -7.63 14.48 7.09
N ASP A 251 -6.67 15.33 7.44
CA ASP A 251 -6.81 16.79 7.25
C ASP A 251 -6.50 17.14 5.80
N GLN A 252 -7.42 17.85 5.14
CA GLN A 252 -7.22 18.35 3.80
C GLN A 252 -6.81 19.82 3.87
N GLU A 253 -5.51 20.07 4.12
CA GLU A 253 -4.98 21.44 4.28
C GLU A 253 -5.23 22.34 3.06
N ASN A 254 -5.31 21.76 1.86
CA ASN A 254 -5.44 22.47 0.57
C ASN A 254 -6.89 22.79 0.14
N ILE A 255 -7.87 22.55 1.00
CA ILE A 255 -9.28 22.87 0.73
C ILE A 255 -9.57 24.31 1.15
N LYS A 256 -10.28 25.07 0.30
CA LYS A 256 -10.66 26.46 0.62
C LYS A 256 -11.50 26.50 1.89
N GLU A 257 -11.42 27.55 2.71
CA GLU A 257 -12.15 27.63 4.00
C GLU A 257 -13.65 27.32 3.89
N VAL A 258 -14.29 27.71 2.79
CA VAL A 258 -15.71 27.42 2.50
C VAL A 258 -15.97 25.92 2.32
N GLU A 259 -15.06 25.21 1.67
CA GLU A 259 -15.15 23.76 1.47
C GLU A 259 -14.80 22.99 2.76
N LYS A 260 -13.99 23.57 3.67
CA LYS A 260 -13.74 23.02 5.01
C LYS A 260 -14.99 23.04 5.90
N GLU A 261 -15.82 24.08 5.80
CA GLU A 261 -17.13 24.10 6.49
C GLU A 261 -18.08 23.04 5.93
N GLU A 262 -18.04 22.77 4.62
CA GLU A 262 -18.81 21.71 3.98
C GLU A 262 -18.33 20.30 4.32
N GLU A 263 -17.06 20.11 4.69
CA GLU A 263 -16.53 18.81 5.16
C GLU A 263 -16.82 18.52 6.64
N LYS A 264 -17.36 19.49 7.39
CA LYS A 264 -17.69 19.31 8.81
C LYS A 264 -18.84 18.30 8.98
N LEU A 265 -18.60 17.27 9.80
CA LEU A 265 -19.61 16.26 10.09
C LEU A 265 -20.78 16.88 10.85
N SER A 266 -22.00 16.46 10.51
CA SER A 266 -23.23 17.00 11.08
C SER A 266 -23.34 16.81 12.61
N CYS A 267 -22.70 15.75 13.14
CA CYS A 267 -22.80 15.32 14.54
C CYS A 267 -21.45 15.40 15.29
N MET A 268 -20.59 16.37 14.94
CA MET A 268 -19.27 16.54 15.58
C MET A 268 -19.35 16.68 17.10
N MET A 269 -20.35 17.40 17.63
CA MET A 269 -20.47 17.61 19.08
C MET A 269 -20.79 16.32 19.84
N GLU A 270 -21.62 15.45 19.27
CA GLU A 270 -21.93 14.14 19.82
C GLU A 270 -20.71 13.21 19.75
N LEU A 271 -20.00 13.23 18.62
CA LEU A 271 -18.78 12.44 18.42
C LEU A 271 -17.70 12.80 19.45
N GLU A 272 -17.46 14.08 19.70
CA GLU A 272 -16.44 14.55 20.66
C GLU A 272 -16.78 14.23 22.11
N LYS A 273 -18.07 14.07 22.44
CA LYS A 273 -18.50 13.59 23.77
C LYS A 273 -18.20 12.11 23.98
N GLN A 274 -18.22 11.32 22.90
CA GLN A 274 -18.14 9.86 22.98
C GLN A 274 -16.73 9.32 22.70
N GLY A 275 -16.02 9.90 21.73
CA GLY A 275 -14.75 9.41 21.23
C GLY A 275 -13.69 10.50 21.09
N LYS A 276 -12.55 10.12 20.53
CA LYS A 276 -11.48 11.03 20.14
C LYS A 276 -11.31 10.98 18.64
N ILE A 277 -11.32 12.14 18.00
CA ILE A 277 -10.97 12.30 16.60
C ILE A 277 -9.55 12.86 16.55
N VAL A 278 -8.71 12.23 15.72
CA VAL A 278 -7.34 12.69 15.45
C VAL A 278 -7.24 13.02 13.98
N TYR A 279 -6.76 14.22 13.69
CA TYR A 279 -6.50 14.64 12.33
C TYR A 279 -5.03 14.38 11.98
N HIS A 280 -4.77 13.79 10.82
CA HIS A 280 -3.41 13.70 10.27
C HIS A 280 -3.31 14.51 8.98
N GLY A 281 -2.41 15.49 8.97
CA GLY A 281 -2.17 16.39 7.84
C GLY A 281 -0.97 15.95 7.00
N VAL A 282 -1.00 16.27 5.70
CA VAL A 282 0.18 16.23 4.84
C VAL A 282 0.87 17.58 4.97
N HIS A 283 1.82 17.71 5.90
CA HIS A 283 2.66 18.91 5.90
C HIS A 283 3.59 18.83 4.69
N ASN A 284 3.48 19.81 3.78
CA ASN A 284 4.47 20.00 2.73
C ASN A 284 5.87 20.03 3.37
N LEU A 285 6.78 19.20 2.87
CA LEU A 285 8.21 19.46 2.96
C LEU A 285 8.41 20.85 2.37
N LYS A 286 8.50 21.88 3.23
CA LYS A 286 8.95 23.20 2.80
C LYS A 286 10.39 22.99 2.33
N SER A 287 10.58 23.12 1.02
CA SER A 287 11.87 23.33 0.36
C SER A 287 12.63 24.47 1.01
#